data_AF-A0A9D1JWX0-F1
#
_entry.id   AF-A0A9D1JWX0-F1
#
_cell.length_a   1.000
_cell.length_b   1.000
_cell.length_c   1.000
_cell.angle_alpha   90.00
_cell.angle_beta   90.00
_cell.angle_gamma   90.00
#
_symmetry.space_group_name_H-M   'P 1'
#
loop_
_entity.id
_entity.type
_entity.pdbx_description
1 polymer ?
#
loop_
_entity_poly.entity_id
_entity_poly.type
_entity_poly.pdbx_seq_one_letter_code
_entity_poly.pdbx_strand_id
1 'polypeptide(L)'
;MSTNGIHSQMQTWLNSHGQNVTKFSDALTNIESQLDGISQEMQGELTQSKKSELQQRLSNLETQYLQSELDYLEGVKEAGESFDFMEGEYDISDAETFIPAYAEQTGKLAQGDMDAWETDGQEGISLEEYKAAQLNDPNLKEASEEEYEAAAQYVNEIFQGIDVDGDGVLEKNELQGFYAALDNIDGSVDGKLSYQAIGADYTSEKFQRNIREFQDFL
;
A
#
# COMPACT_ATOMS: atom_id res chain seq x y z
N MET A 1 -3.79 0.61 28.94
CA MET A 1 -2.68 0.89 28.01
C MET A 1 -3.26 0.64 26.63
N SER A 2 -3.25 1.65 25.76
CA SER A 2 -4.12 1.76 24.59
C SER A 2 -3.89 0.62 23.59
N THR A 3 -4.95 0.03 23.07
CA THR A 3 -4.97 -0.86 21.89
C THR A 3 -4.56 -0.17 20.58
N ASN A 4 -4.01 1.06 20.66
CA ASN A 4 -3.55 1.87 19.52
C ASN A 4 -2.04 1.71 19.23
N GLY A 5 -1.48 0.51 19.45
CA GLY A 5 -0.04 0.29 19.39
C GLY A 5 0.50 0.16 17.96
N ILE A 6 0.30 -1.01 17.37
CA ILE A 6 1.02 -1.41 16.15
C ILE A 6 0.26 -1.09 14.86
N HIS A 7 -1.06 -1.30 14.83
CA HIS A 7 -1.91 -0.91 13.70
C HIS A 7 -1.81 0.60 13.42
N SER A 8 -1.88 1.45 14.45
CA SER A 8 -1.75 2.91 14.27
C SER A 8 -0.38 3.33 13.73
N GLN A 9 0.70 2.63 14.10
CA GLN A 9 2.04 2.88 13.58
C GLN A 9 2.13 2.46 12.12
N MET A 10 1.59 1.28 11.78
CA MET A 10 1.48 0.81 10.40
C MET A 10 0.72 1.81 9.53
N GLN A 11 -0.46 2.27 9.98
CA GLN A 11 -1.24 3.28 9.26
C GLN A 11 -0.46 4.60 9.08
N THR A 12 0.33 5.01 10.07
CA THR A 12 1.20 6.19 9.94
C THR A 12 2.27 5.99 8.87
N TRP A 13 2.90 4.81 8.85
CA TRP A 13 3.89 4.44 7.85
C TRP A 13 3.30 4.38 6.43
N LEU A 14 2.13 3.73 6.26
CA LEU A 14 1.38 3.68 5.00
C LEU A 14 1.01 5.08 4.51
N ASN A 15 0.50 5.94 5.39
CA ASN A 15 0.15 7.33 5.06
C ASN A 15 1.38 8.13 4.61
N SER A 16 2.53 7.96 5.26
CA SER A 16 3.77 8.61 4.84
C SER A 16 4.20 8.17 3.44
N HIS A 17 4.10 6.88 3.14
CA HIS A 17 4.39 6.36 1.80
C HIS A 17 3.42 6.90 0.75
N GLY A 18 2.12 6.85 1.03
CA GLY A 18 1.08 7.40 0.15
C GLY A 18 1.34 8.87 -0.18
N GLN A 19 1.69 9.70 0.82
CA GLN A 19 2.04 11.10 0.58
C GLN A 19 3.26 11.29 -0.31
N ASN A 20 4.29 10.45 -0.17
CA ASN A 20 5.47 10.49 -1.04
C ASN A 20 5.12 10.10 -2.48
N VAL A 21 4.30 9.06 -2.66
CA VAL A 21 3.78 8.63 -3.97
C VAL A 21 2.94 9.72 -4.62
N THR A 22 2.01 10.35 -3.89
CA THR A 22 1.17 11.43 -4.42
C THR A 22 2.02 12.61 -4.89
N LYS A 23 2.98 13.08 -4.08
CA LYS A 23 3.87 14.18 -4.49
C LYS A 23 4.66 13.86 -5.75
N PHE A 24 5.17 12.64 -5.87
CA PHE A 24 5.89 12.20 -7.05
C PHE A 24 4.97 12.14 -8.28
N SER A 25 3.78 11.56 -8.14
CA SER A 25 2.76 11.49 -9.19
C SER A 25 2.32 12.87 -9.70
N ASP A 26 2.09 13.82 -8.79
CA ASP A 26 1.77 15.21 -9.15
C ASP A 26 2.90 15.86 -9.95
N ALA A 27 4.15 15.60 -9.58
CA ALA A 27 5.32 16.09 -10.31
C ALA A 27 5.41 15.48 -11.71
N LEU A 28 5.17 14.18 -11.86
CA LEU A 28 5.13 13.50 -13.16
C LEU A 28 4.03 14.07 -14.06
N THR A 29 2.81 14.26 -13.53
CA THR A 29 1.69 14.85 -14.27
C THR A 29 2.04 16.25 -14.80
N ASN A 30 2.72 17.07 -13.98
CA ASN A 30 3.18 18.38 -14.40
C ASN A 30 4.31 18.32 -15.46
N ILE A 31 5.21 17.34 -15.36
CA ILE A 31 6.27 17.13 -16.37
C ILE A 31 5.65 16.67 -17.70
N GLU A 32 4.72 15.73 -17.68
CA GLU A 32 4.00 15.23 -18.86
C GLU A 32 3.25 16.35 -19.58
N SER A 33 2.51 17.18 -18.85
CA SER A 33 1.84 18.36 -19.41
C SER A 33 2.81 19.32 -20.13
N GLN A 34 4.00 19.54 -19.55
CA GLN A 34 5.03 20.36 -20.19
C GLN A 34 5.66 19.68 -21.42
N LEU A 35 5.85 18.36 -21.39
CA LEU A 35 6.34 17.56 -22.52
C LEU A 35 5.35 17.59 -23.69
N ASP A 36 4.06 17.50 -23.42
CA ASP A 36 3.01 17.61 -24.44
C ASP A 36 3.04 18.98 -25.11
N GLY A 37 3.18 20.05 -24.33
CA GLY A 37 3.35 21.41 -24.86
C GLY A 37 4.59 21.54 -25.77
N ILE A 38 5.74 21.01 -25.34
CA ILE A 38 6.96 20.97 -26.17
C ILE A 38 6.72 20.18 -27.46
N SER A 39 6.08 19.01 -27.35
CA SER A 39 5.81 18.13 -28.48
C SER A 39 4.92 18.79 -29.52
N GLN A 40 3.89 19.54 -29.10
CA GLN A 40 3.05 20.34 -29.99
C GLN A 40 3.83 21.44 -30.70
N GLU A 41 4.70 22.16 -29.97
CA GLU A 41 5.54 23.22 -30.56
C GLU A 41 6.53 22.65 -31.58
N MET A 42 7.01 21.42 -31.39
CA MET A 42 7.93 20.75 -32.32
C MET A 42 7.32 20.33 -33.66
N GLN A 43 5.99 20.29 -33.79
CA GLN A 43 5.31 19.90 -35.03
C GLN A 43 5.37 20.98 -36.12
N GLY A 44 5.73 22.21 -35.78
CA GLY A 44 5.84 23.33 -36.72
C GLY A 44 7.23 23.52 -37.35
N GLU A 45 7.34 24.46 -38.29
CA GLU A 45 8.65 24.91 -38.76
C GLU A 45 9.39 25.68 -37.65
N LEU A 46 10.54 25.13 -37.23
CA LEU A 46 11.32 25.69 -36.13
C LEU A 46 12.50 26.54 -36.60
N THR A 47 12.55 27.78 -36.14
CA THR A 47 13.77 28.61 -36.21
C THR A 47 14.86 28.04 -35.31
N GLN A 48 16.12 28.40 -35.57
CA GLN A 48 17.24 27.99 -34.71
C GLN A 48 17.08 28.47 -33.27
N SER A 49 16.61 29.70 -33.07
CA SER A 49 16.33 30.23 -31.73
C SER A 49 15.28 29.38 -31.00
N LYS A 50 14.23 28.94 -31.71
CA LYS A 50 13.18 28.12 -31.10
C LYS A 50 13.70 26.71 -30.76
N LYS A 51 14.57 26.13 -31.59
CA LYS A 51 15.22 24.84 -31.29
C LYS A 51 16.05 24.93 -30.01
N SER A 52 16.88 25.96 -29.85
CA SER A 52 17.68 26.15 -28.63
C SER A 52 16.80 26.31 -27.39
N GLU A 53 15.69 27.06 -27.48
CA GLU A 53 14.74 27.24 -26.38
C GLU A 53 14.07 25.91 -25.97
N LEU A 54 13.59 25.13 -26.94
CA LEU A 54 12.96 23.83 -26.68
C LEU A 54 13.95 22.82 -26.10
N GLN A 55 15.20 22.82 -26.56
CA GLN A 55 16.27 22.00 -25.98
C GLN A 55 16.55 22.38 -24.51
N GLN A 56 16.57 23.66 -24.19
CA GLN A 56 16.75 24.11 -22.80
C GLN A 56 15.57 23.69 -21.93
N ARG A 57 14.33 23.79 -22.43
CA ARG A 57 13.13 23.32 -21.70
C ARG A 57 13.18 21.82 -21.45
N LEU A 58 13.57 21.01 -22.43
CA LEU A 58 13.76 19.57 -22.27
C LEU A 58 14.80 19.25 -21.19
N SER A 59 15.94 19.93 -21.19
CA SER A 59 16.97 19.75 -20.15
C SER A 59 16.48 20.15 -18.75
N ASN A 60 15.67 21.21 -18.66
CA ASN A 60 15.05 21.59 -17.39
C ASN A 60 14.02 20.56 -16.91
N LEU A 61 13.28 19.91 -17.82
CA LEU A 61 12.34 18.84 -17.47
C LEU A 61 13.05 17.59 -16.97
N GLU A 62 14.16 17.21 -17.59
CA GLU A 62 15.01 16.11 -17.09
C GLU A 62 15.53 16.42 -15.67
N THR A 63 15.94 17.66 -15.41
CA THR A 63 16.33 18.10 -14.06
C THR A 63 15.17 18.05 -13.07
N GLN A 64 13.96 18.47 -13.47
CA GLN A 64 12.77 18.39 -12.62
C GLN A 64 12.43 16.93 -12.28
N TYR A 65 12.45 16.04 -13.28
CA TYR A 65 12.22 14.61 -13.08
C TYR A 65 13.19 14.02 -12.06
N LEU A 66 14.49 14.25 -12.25
CA LEU A 66 15.52 13.72 -11.34
C LEU A 66 15.39 14.26 -9.92
N GLN A 67 15.00 15.53 -9.77
CA GLN A 67 14.76 16.11 -8.45
C GLN A 67 13.54 15.48 -7.78
N SER A 68 12.45 15.28 -8.51
CA SER A 68 11.24 14.63 -7.98
C SER A 68 11.49 13.17 -7.61
N GLU A 69 12.31 12.44 -8.38
CA GLU A 69 12.73 11.08 -8.05
C GLU A 69 13.60 11.07 -6.79
N LEU A 70 14.54 12.02 -6.64
CA LEU A 70 15.35 12.15 -5.44
C LEU A 70 14.49 12.44 -4.20
N ASP A 71 13.57 13.41 -4.30
CA ASP A 71 12.66 13.77 -3.21
C ASP A 71 11.80 12.56 -2.77
N TYR A 72 11.33 11.75 -3.73
CA TYR A 72 10.61 10.50 -3.44
C TYR A 72 11.48 9.50 -2.68
N LEU A 73 12.70 9.25 -3.15
CA LEU A 73 13.63 8.30 -2.51
C LEU A 73 14.06 8.76 -1.11
N GLU A 74 14.27 10.07 -0.92
CA GLU A 74 14.54 10.65 0.40
C GLU A 74 13.34 10.46 1.34
N GLY A 75 12.13 10.72 0.86
CA GLY A 75 10.91 10.47 1.62
C GLY A 75 10.71 9.00 2.01
N VAL A 76 11.02 8.07 1.10
CA VAL A 76 11.02 6.61 1.38
C VAL A 76 12.03 6.27 2.47
N LYS A 77 13.23 6.83 2.40
CA LYS A 77 14.27 6.62 3.40
C LYS A 77 13.88 7.19 4.78
N GLU A 78 13.20 8.32 4.82
CA GLU A 78 12.70 8.94 6.06
C GLU A 78 11.57 8.14 6.70
N ALA A 79 10.63 7.63 5.88
CA ALA A 79 9.52 6.80 6.34
C ALA A 79 9.98 5.39 6.76
N GLY A 80 11.05 4.88 6.15
CA GLY A 80 11.55 3.52 6.30
C GLY A 80 11.03 2.61 5.18
N GLU A 81 11.91 1.82 4.59
CA GLU A 81 11.61 0.92 3.46
C GLU A 81 10.65 -0.23 3.84
N SER A 82 10.55 -0.52 5.14
CA SER A 82 9.69 -1.54 5.71
C SER A 82 9.13 -1.11 7.06
N PHE A 83 7.95 -1.61 7.42
CA PHE A 83 7.37 -1.51 8.74
C PHE A 83 7.66 -2.77 9.56
N ASP A 84 8.48 -2.63 10.60
CA ASP A 84 8.75 -3.69 11.57
C ASP A 84 7.59 -3.78 12.57
N PHE A 85 6.88 -4.91 12.54
CA PHE A 85 5.76 -5.15 13.43
C PHE A 85 6.12 -6.08 14.60
N MET A 86 7.40 -6.37 14.84
CA MET A 86 7.82 -7.18 15.96
C MET A 86 8.16 -6.31 17.17
N GLU A 87 7.37 -6.44 18.25
CA GLU A 87 7.73 -5.81 19.53
C GLU A 87 8.83 -6.63 20.23
N GLY A 88 10.09 -6.30 19.93
CA GLY A 88 11.27 -6.90 20.52
C GLY A 88 12.27 -7.39 19.49
N GLU A 89 13.44 -7.79 19.96
CA GLU A 89 14.49 -8.39 19.13
C GLU A 89 14.35 -9.91 19.20
N TYR A 90 13.97 -10.53 18.09
CA TYR A 90 13.81 -11.99 17.99
C TYR A 90 14.82 -12.57 17.01
N ASP A 91 15.41 -13.70 17.38
CA ASP A 91 16.19 -14.51 16.44
C ASP A 91 15.21 -15.39 15.65
N ILE A 92 15.07 -15.13 14.35
CA ILE A 92 14.17 -15.88 13.46
C ILE A 92 14.55 -17.38 13.42
N SER A 93 15.81 -17.72 13.72
CA SER A 93 16.24 -19.13 13.81
C SER A 93 15.80 -19.81 15.11
N ASP A 94 15.43 -19.05 16.15
CA ASP A 94 14.85 -19.55 17.38
C ASP A 94 13.32 -19.64 17.27
N ALA A 95 12.87 -20.71 16.61
CA ALA A 95 11.46 -20.98 16.39
C ALA A 95 10.64 -21.05 17.70
N GLU A 96 11.23 -21.41 18.83
CA GLU A 96 10.50 -21.50 20.11
C GLU A 96 10.06 -20.14 20.63
N THR A 97 10.82 -19.07 20.34
CA THR A 97 10.49 -17.72 20.77
C THR A 97 9.90 -16.87 19.65
N PHE A 98 10.37 -17.04 18.42
CA PHE A 98 9.90 -16.27 17.26
C PHE A 98 8.45 -16.61 16.89
N ILE A 99 8.08 -17.89 16.77
CA ILE A 99 6.74 -18.29 16.32
C ILE A 99 5.63 -17.73 17.23
N PRO A 100 5.68 -17.89 18.56
CA PRO A 100 4.64 -17.36 19.43
C PRO A 100 4.56 -15.84 19.38
N ALA A 101 5.71 -15.16 19.33
CA ALA A 101 5.75 -13.70 19.21
C ALA A 101 5.14 -13.25 17.88
N TYR A 102 5.48 -13.91 16.78
CA TYR A 102 4.97 -13.61 15.46
C TYR A 102 3.44 -13.77 15.38
N ALA A 103 2.92 -14.88 15.92
CA ALA A 103 1.48 -15.11 16.03
C ALA A 103 0.81 -14.04 16.91
N GLU A 104 1.43 -13.63 18.02
CA GLU A 104 0.90 -12.56 18.85
C GLU A 104 0.84 -11.22 18.10
N GLN A 105 1.90 -10.85 17.38
CA GLN A 105 2.00 -9.55 16.71
C GLN A 105 1.10 -9.44 15.48
N THR A 106 1.03 -10.48 14.66
CA THR A 106 0.03 -10.56 13.57
C THR A 106 -1.39 -10.50 14.12
N GLY A 107 -1.66 -11.16 15.26
CA GLY A 107 -2.96 -11.09 15.94
C GLY A 107 -3.31 -9.69 16.47
N LYS A 108 -2.31 -8.88 16.86
CA LYS A 108 -2.48 -7.47 17.25
C LYS A 108 -2.78 -6.58 16.04
N LEU A 109 -2.17 -6.83 14.89
CA LEU A 109 -2.50 -6.12 13.64
C LEU A 109 -3.94 -6.41 13.22
N ALA A 110 -4.33 -7.69 13.17
CA ALA A 110 -5.69 -8.12 12.86
C ALA A 110 -6.72 -7.52 13.83
N GLN A 111 -6.43 -7.54 15.14
CA GLN A 111 -7.30 -6.90 16.12
C GLN A 111 -7.40 -5.38 15.91
N GLY A 112 -6.31 -4.73 15.51
CA GLY A 112 -6.31 -3.30 15.21
C GLY A 112 -7.21 -2.93 14.04
N ASP A 113 -7.27 -3.77 13.00
CA ASP A 113 -8.22 -3.59 11.88
C ASP A 113 -9.66 -3.76 12.35
N MET A 114 -9.95 -4.81 13.13
CA MET A 114 -11.29 -5.03 13.69
C MET A 114 -11.72 -3.84 14.56
N ASP A 115 -10.88 -3.41 15.50
CA ASP A 115 -11.15 -2.26 16.37
C ASP A 115 -11.40 -0.96 15.58
N ALA A 116 -10.82 -0.84 14.38
CA ALA A 116 -10.93 0.33 13.52
C ALA A 116 -12.16 0.29 12.60
N TRP A 117 -12.54 -0.88 12.09
CA TRP A 117 -13.47 -1.02 10.95
C TRP A 117 -14.75 -1.81 11.26
N GLU A 118 -14.74 -2.68 12.28
CA GLU A 118 -15.94 -3.37 12.76
C GLU A 118 -16.82 -2.37 13.53
N THR A 119 -18.02 -2.11 13.03
CA THR A 119 -18.90 -1.03 13.52
C THR A 119 -20.29 -1.50 13.92
N ASP A 120 -20.71 -2.68 13.46
CA ASP A 120 -22.06 -3.17 13.69
C ASP A 120 -22.18 -4.13 14.90
N GLY A 121 -21.06 -4.51 15.52
CA GLY A 121 -21.02 -5.38 16.69
C GLY A 121 -21.04 -6.87 16.34
N GLN A 122 -20.94 -7.23 15.06
CA GLN A 122 -20.80 -8.62 14.61
C GLN A 122 -19.33 -9.05 14.67
N GLU A 123 -19.12 -10.35 14.84
CA GLU A 123 -17.77 -10.90 14.81
C GLU A 123 -17.24 -10.87 13.37
N GLY A 124 -16.17 -10.12 13.14
CA GLY A 124 -15.51 -9.99 11.84
C GLY A 124 -15.85 -8.70 11.10
N ILE A 125 -15.23 -8.50 9.94
CA ILE A 125 -15.40 -7.29 9.12
C ILE A 125 -16.17 -7.66 7.86
N SER A 126 -17.38 -7.13 7.71
CA SER A 126 -18.18 -7.33 6.50
C SER A 126 -17.59 -6.60 5.28
N LEU A 127 -17.98 -7.01 4.06
CA LEU A 127 -17.60 -6.31 2.83
C LEU A 127 -17.98 -4.81 2.86
N GLU A 128 -19.11 -4.46 3.46
CA GLU A 128 -19.57 -3.08 3.56
C GLU A 128 -18.69 -2.25 4.49
N GLU A 129 -18.28 -2.82 5.63
CA GLU A 129 -17.35 -2.18 6.56
C GLU A 129 -15.96 -2.03 5.95
N TYR A 130 -15.47 -3.08 5.28
CA TYR A 130 -14.20 -3.03 4.56
C TYR A 130 -14.22 -1.96 3.47
N LYS A 131 -15.29 -1.88 2.67
CA LYS A 131 -15.46 -0.81 1.67
C LYS A 131 -15.51 0.57 2.31
N ALA A 132 -16.24 0.73 3.41
CA ALA A 132 -16.33 2.00 4.11
C ALA A 132 -14.95 2.45 4.62
N ALA A 133 -14.12 1.52 5.11
CA ALA A 133 -12.76 1.79 5.54
C ALA A 133 -11.83 2.18 4.37
N GLN A 134 -11.82 1.39 3.29
CA GLN A 134 -10.89 1.57 2.17
C GLN A 134 -11.27 2.73 1.24
N LEU A 135 -12.57 3.02 1.07
CA LEU A 135 -13.05 4.04 0.14
C LEU A 135 -13.29 5.42 0.80
N ASN A 136 -13.05 5.57 2.11
CA ASN A 136 -13.16 6.86 2.79
C ASN A 136 -11.90 7.74 2.60
N ASP A 137 -11.40 7.81 1.38
CA ASP A 137 -10.32 8.70 0.96
C ASP A 137 -10.90 10.05 0.50
N PRO A 138 -10.42 11.21 1.00
CA PRO A 138 -10.80 12.52 0.49
C PRO A 138 -10.66 12.68 -1.04
N ASN A 139 -9.66 12.07 -1.66
CA ASN A 139 -9.43 12.11 -3.11
C ASN A 139 -10.53 11.35 -3.87
N LEU A 140 -11.07 10.27 -3.30
CA LEU A 140 -12.20 9.54 -3.89
C LEU A 140 -13.52 10.31 -3.81
N LYS A 141 -13.62 11.35 -2.97
CA LYS A 141 -14.84 12.20 -2.88
C LYS A 141 -15.00 13.13 -4.08
N GLU A 142 -13.91 13.44 -4.78
CA GLU A 142 -13.90 14.26 -5.98
C GLU A 142 -13.76 13.43 -7.26
N ALA A 143 -13.60 12.11 -7.13
CA ALA A 143 -13.51 11.18 -8.24
C ALA A 143 -14.81 11.13 -9.05
N SER A 144 -14.69 10.85 -10.34
CA SER A 144 -15.82 10.55 -11.20
C SER A 144 -16.52 9.24 -10.77
N GLU A 145 -17.76 9.06 -11.21
CA GLU A 145 -18.52 7.83 -10.94
C GLU A 145 -17.78 6.58 -11.44
N GLU A 146 -17.14 6.65 -12.61
CA GLU A 146 -16.35 5.57 -13.20
C GLU A 146 -15.11 5.23 -12.35
N GLU A 147 -14.38 6.23 -11.87
CA GLU A 147 -13.22 6.04 -11.00
C GLU A 147 -13.61 5.45 -9.64
N TYR A 148 -14.73 5.89 -9.07
CA TYR A 148 -15.26 5.33 -7.83
C TYR A 148 -15.68 3.87 -8.01
N GLU A 149 -16.39 3.54 -9.10
CA GLU A 149 -16.78 2.17 -9.41
C GLU A 149 -15.57 1.26 -9.60
N ALA A 150 -14.53 1.73 -10.30
CA ALA A 150 -13.29 0.99 -10.46
C ALA A 150 -12.58 0.75 -9.11
N ALA A 151 -12.50 1.77 -8.25
CA ALA A 151 -11.93 1.63 -6.91
C ALA A 151 -12.75 0.64 -6.04
N ALA A 152 -14.08 0.71 -6.11
CA ALA A 152 -14.95 -0.19 -5.37
C ALA A 152 -14.86 -1.64 -5.84
N GLN A 153 -14.67 -1.86 -7.15
CA GLN A 153 -14.41 -3.19 -7.71
C GLN A 153 -13.07 -3.74 -7.23
N TYR A 154 -12.01 -2.92 -7.28
CA TYR A 154 -10.70 -3.30 -6.77
C TYR A 154 -10.75 -3.66 -5.28
N VAL A 155 -11.38 -2.83 -4.44
CA VAL A 155 -11.55 -3.12 -3.00
C VAL A 155 -12.31 -4.42 -2.77
N ASN A 156 -13.32 -4.73 -3.60
CA ASN A 156 -14.03 -6.00 -3.52
C ASN A 156 -13.16 -7.20 -3.91
N GLU A 157 -12.29 -7.06 -4.92
CA GLU A 157 -11.33 -8.11 -5.30
C GLU A 157 -10.34 -8.38 -4.16
N ILE A 158 -9.85 -7.33 -3.49
CA ILE A 158 -8.99 -7.49 -2.31
C ILE A 158 -9.73 -8.24 -1.20
N PHE A 159 -10.96 -7.84 -0.89
CA PHE A 159 -11.77 -8.50 0.13
C PHE A 159 -11.88 -10.01 -0.15
N GLN A 160 -12.23 -10.39 -1.39
CA GLN A 160 -12.32 -11.79 -1.82
C GLN A 160 -10.96 -12.51 -1.83
N GLY A 161 -9.86 -11.77 -1.92
CA GLY A 161 -8.51 -12.29 -1.77
C GLY A 161 -8.18 -12.70 -0.32
N ILE A 162 -8.80 -12.03 0.66
CA ILE A 162 -8.58 -12.25 2.10
C ILE A 162 -9.59 -13.24 2.67
N ASP A 163 -10.86 -13.14 2.24
CA ASP A 163 -11.99 -14.04 2.55
C ASP A 163 -11.76 -15.41 1.89
N VAL A 164 -10.93 -16.25 2.50
CA VAL A 164 -10.41 -17.47 1.90
C VAL A 164 -11.37 -18.65 2.03
N ASP A 165 -12.32 -18.57 2.97
CA ASP A 165 -13.39 -19.53 3.14
C ASP A 165 -14.68 -19.15 2.39
N GLY A 166 -14.81 -17.87 2.01
CA GLY A 166 -15.85 -17.34 1.12
C GLY A 166 -17.18 -17.11 1.82
N ASP A 167 -17.17 -16.87 3.14
CA ASP A 167 -18.39 -16.65 3.92
C ASP A 167 -18.90 -15.20 3.88
N GLY A 168 -18.08 -14.28 3.35
CA GLY A 168 -18.40 -12.87 3.18
C GLY A 168 -18.07 -11.98 4.40
N VAL A 169 -17.30 -12.50 5.36
CA VAL A 169 -16.87 -11.80 6.58
C VAL A 169 -15.39 -12.07 6.81
N LEU A 170 -14.58 -11.01 6.97
CA LEU A 170 -13.17 -11.19 7.34
C LEU A 170 -13.05 -11.49 8.83
N GLU A 171 -12.77 -12.74 9.15
CA GLU A 171 -12.51 -13.18 10.51
C GLU A 171 -11.09 -12.78 10.97
N LYS A 172 -10.85 -12.76 12.29
CA LYS A 172 -9.56 -12.37 12.87
C LYS A 172 -8.39 -13.22 12.36
N ASN A 173 -8.60 -14.52 12.23
CA ASN A 173 -7.62 -15.49 11.71
C ASN A 173 -7.31 -15.26 10.21
N GLU A 174 -8.28 -14.83 9.40
CA GLU A 174 -8.07 -14.44 8.00
C GLU A 174 -7.24 -13.17 7.91
N LEU A 175 -7.57 -12.15 8.70
CA LEU A 175 -6.76 -10.92 8.80
C LEU A 175 -5.33 -11.23 9.31
N GLN A 176 -5.21 -12.16 10.25
CA GLN A 176 -3.91 -12.58 10.75
C GLN A 176 -3.08 -13.29 9.66
N GLY A 177 -3.72 -14.21 8.93
CA GLY A 177 -3.12 -14.87 7.76
C GLY A 177 -2.78 -13.90 6.64
N PHE A 178 -3.57 -12.83 6.45
CA PHE A 178 -3.29 -11.75 5.51
C PHE A 178 -1.96 -11.07 5.83
N TYR A 179 -1.73 -10.66 7.09
CA TYR A 179 -0.45 -10.07 7.48
C TYR A 179 0.73 -11.02 7.32
N ALA A 180 0.55 -12.30 7.65
CA ALA A 180 1.58 -13.31 7.41
C ALA A 180 1.87 -13.52 5.91
N ALA A 181 0.83 -13.48 5.08
CA ALA A 181 0.97 -13.57 3.63
C ALA A 181 1.66 -12.33 3.04
N LEU A 182 1.38 -11.14 3.58
CA LEU A 182 2.04 -9.88 3.20
C LEU A 182 3.54 -9.90 3.52
N ASP A 183 3.91 -10.34 4.72
CA ASP A 183 5.31 -10.51 5.15
C ASP A 183 6.05 -11.44 4.18
N ASN A 184 5.41 -12.56 3.80
CA ASN A 184 5.98 -13.56 2.88
C ASN A 184 6.00 -13.19 1.38
N ILE A 185 5.70 -11.94 1.01
CA ILE A 185 5.69 -11.51 -0.40
C ILE A 185 7.09 -11.52 -1.00
N ASP A 186 8.08 -11.05 -0.24
CA ASP A 186 9.49 -11.06 -0.65
C ASP A 186 10.19 -12.40 -0.41
N GLY A 187 9.45 -13.38 0.14
CA GLY A 187 9.93 -14.72 0.44
C GLY A 187 10.61 -14.83 1.81
N SER A 188 10.44 -13.85 2.69
CA SER A 188 10.88 -13.90 4.08
C SER A 188 9.69 -13.84 5.05
N VAL A 189 9.87 -14.39 6.25
CA VAL A 189 8.91 -14.26 7.36
C VAL A 189 9.71 -13.69 8.51
N ASP A 190 9.97 -12.38 8.45
CA ASP A 190 10.89 -11.69 9.35
C ASP A 190 10.20 -10.62 10.21
N GLY A 191 8.89 -10.46 10.04
CA GLY A 191 8.12 -9.49 10.81
C GLY A 191 8.20 -8.07 10.25
N LYS A 192 8.47 -7.92 8.95
CA LYS A 192 8.63 -6.62 8.29
C LYS A 192 7.79 -6.54 7.02
N LEU A 193 6.82 -5.63 7.01
CA LEU A 193 6.06 -5.33 5.81
C LEU A 193 6.84 -4.37 4.91
N SER A 194 7.20 -4.78 3.70
CA SER A 194 7.82 -3.90 2.71
C SER A 194 6.78 -3.17 1.86
N TYR A 195 7.16 -2.08 1.18
CA TYR A 195 6.27 -1.42 0.22
C TYR A 195 5.85 -2.31 -0.96
N GLN A 196 6.63 -3.33 -1.30
CA GLN A 196 6.24 -4.31 -2.31
C GLN A 196 5.01 -5.11 -1.89
N ALA A 197 4.82 -5.29 -0.57
CA ALA A 197 3.68 -6.02 -0.04
C ALA A 197 2.35 -5.34 -0.38
N ILE A 198 2.33 -4.00 -0.40
CA ILE A 198 1.14 -3.17 -0.62
C ILE A 198 0.60 -3.28 -2.05
N GLY A 199 1.47 -3.57 -3.02
CA GLY A 199 1.12 -3.68 -4.43
C GLY A 199 0.97 -5.11 -4.94
N ALA A 200 0.91 -6.09 -4.04
CA ALA A 200 0.81 -7.49 -4.45
C ALA A 200 -0.60 -7.86 -4.92
N ASP A 201 -0.64 -8.91 -5.74
CA ASP A 201 -1.88 -9.52 -6.18
C ASP A 201 -2.46 -10.41 -5.07
N TYR A 202 -3.35 -9.82 -4.26
CA TYR A 202 -4.06 -10.51 -3.18
C TYR A 202 -5.04 -11.57 -3.68
N THR A 203 -5.38 -11.56 -4.97
CA THR A 203 -6.25 -12.58 -5.59
C THR A 203 -5.47 -13.82 -6.05
N SER A 204 -4.14 -13.76 -6.02
CA SER A 204 -3.32 -14.86 -6.50
C SER A 204 -3.47 -16.12 -5.63
N GLU A 205 -3.47 -17.29 -6.26
CA GLU A 205 -3.51 -18.58 -5.54
C GLU A 205 -2.35 -18.73 -4.55
N LYS A 206 -1.19 -18.11 -4.83
CA LYS A 206 -0.05 -18.10 -3.89
C LYS A 206 -0.42 -17.36 -2.61
N PHE A 207 -1.01 -16.17 -2.73
CA PHE A 207 -1.37 -15.33 -1.59
C PHE A 207 -2.46 -16.00 -0.74
N GLN A 208 -3.56 -16.42 -1.37
CA GLN A 208 -4.63 -17.13 -0.68
C GLN A 208 -4.17 -18.43 -0.02
N ARG A 209 -3.25 -19.17 -0.64
CA ARG A 209 -2.66 -20.37 -0.04
C ARG A 209 -1.85 -20.03 1.21
N ASN A 210 -1.07 -18.95 1.19
CA ASN A 210 -0.30 -18.53 2.36
C ASN A 210 -1.22 -18.18 3.55
N ILE A 211 -2.37 -17.53 3.30
CA ILE A 211 -3.37 -17.25 4.35
C ILE A 211 -3.86 -18.57 4.97
N ARG A 212 -4.31 -19.52 4.14
CA ARG A 212 -4.82 -20.82 4.61
C ARG A 212 -3.76 -21.63 5.37
N GLU A 213 -2.52 -21.68 4.85
CA GLU A 213 -1.41 -22.38 5.49
C GLU A 213 -1.08 -21.79 6.86
N PHE A 214 -1.20 -20.47 7.02
CA PHE A 214 -1.01 -19.82 8.31
C PHE A 214 -2.15 -20.10 9.29
N GLN A 215 -3.41 -20.10 8.82
CA GLN A 215 -4.56 -20.46 9.64
C GLN A 215 -4.47 -21.90 10.17
N ASP A 216 -4.03 -22.85 9.34
CA ASP A 216 -3.82 -24.25 9.73
C ASP A 216 -2.69 -24.43 10.77
N PHE A 217 -1.81 -23.44 10.88
CA PHE A 217 -0.65 -23.45 11.77
C PHE A 217 -0.95 -22.93 13.17
N LEU A 218 -1.92 -22.02 13.32
CA LEU A 218 -2.37 -21.45 14.60
C LEU A 218 -3.10 -22.48 15.48
#